data_AF-A0A2G5EX42-F1
#
_entry.id   AF-A0A2G5EX42-F1
#
_cell.length_a   1.000
_cell.length_b   1.000
_cell.length_c   1.000
_cell.angle_alpha   90.00
_cell.angle_beta   90.00
_cell.angle_gamma   90.00
#
_symmetry.space_group_name_H-M   'P 1'
#
loop_
_entity.id
_entity.type
_entity.pdbx_description
1 polymer ?
#
loop_
_entity_poly.entity_id
_entity_poly.type
_entity_poly.pdbx_seq_one_letter_code
_entity_poly.pdbx_strand_id
1 'polypeptide(L)'
;MQLKTMLVEKEGNLQNLRKQLEEKTEDMQDVRRKLYVMEENPNMLNKQLEEKTADMEDMVSVNQVLTVKERMINDELQGAYIELKNELQDVLGPRSGIGFKLMGELNIKPFQDVCRQKFPSEEYDVKSAELCSMWQENIKNQEWYPFKRIQANGKLVDEKLVQLNDAWGEEVHKAVCVWLCWR
;
A
#
# COMPACT_ATOMS: atom_id res chain seq x y z
N MET A 1 25.22 -31.43 86.82
CA MET A 1 25.32 -30.27 85.91
C MET A 1 25.08 -30.65 84.45
N GLN A 2 25.70 -31.71 83.93
CA GLN A 2 25.63 -32.13 82.50
C GLN A 2 24.20 -32.31 81.92
N LEU A 3 23.27 -32.92 82.66
CA LEU A 3 21.88 -33.12 82.19
C LEU A 3 21.13 -31.81 81.94
N LYS A 4 21.37 -30.78 82.75
CA LYS A 4 20.74 -29.46 82.58
C LYS A 4 21.27 -28.75 81.33
N THR A 5 22.58 -28.85 81.07
CA THR A 5 23.20 -28.28 79.87
C THR A 5 22.67 -28.94 78.60
N MET A 6 22.54 -30.27 78.59
CA MET A 6 21.95 -30.99 77.46
C MET A 6 20.48 -30.62 77.21
N LEU A 7 19.69 -30.38 78.26
CA LEU A 7 18.29 -29.98 78.12
C LEU A 7 18.17 -28.61 77.43
N VAL A 8 18.95 -27.62 77.88
CA VAL A 8 18.97 -26.27 77.30
C VAL A 8 19.41 -26.32 75.82
N GLU A 9 20.41 -27.14 75.50
CA GLU A 9 20.87 -27.32 74.11
C GLU A 9 19.78 -27.98 73.22
N LYS A 10 19.05 -28.96 73.75
CA LYS A 10 17.92 -29.57 73.04
C LYS A 10 16.77 -28.60 72.82
N GLU A 11 16.47 -27.73 73.79
CA GLU A 11 15.46 -26.69 73.68
C GLU A 11 15.83 -25.65 72.60
N GLY A 12 17.10 -25.21 72.55
CA GLY A 12 17.59 -24.30 71.52
C GLY A 12 17.51 -24.91 70.11
N ASN A 13 17.87 -26.18 69.97
CA ASN A 13 17.74 -26.91 68.70
C ASN A 13 16.28 -27.05 68.25
N LEU A 14 15.36 -27.31 69.18
CA LEU A 14 13.92 -27.37 68.89
C LEU A 14 13.35 -26.03 68.45
N GLN A 15 13.78 -24.92 69.07
CA GLN A 15 13.38 -23.57 68.65
C GLN A 15 13.88 -23.24 67.24
N ASN A 16 15.14 -23.56 66.94
CA ASN A 16 15.69 -23.34 65.60
C ASN A 16 14.94 -24.16 64.54
N LEU A 17 14.61 -25.43 64.84
CA LEU A 17 13.85 -26.28 63.94
C LEU A 17 12.43 -25.75 63.70
N ARG A 18 11.76 -25.22 64.73
CA ARG A 18 10.45 -24.55 64.59
C ARG A 18 10.52 -23.35 63.66
N LYS A 19 11.51 -22.49 63.84
CA LYS A 19 11.72 -21.31 62.99
C LYS A 19 11.94 -21.71 61.52
N GLN A 20 12.78 -22.72 61.26
CA GLN A 20 12.99 -23.24 59.90
C GLN A 20 11.73 -23.84 59.29
N LEU A 21 10.87 -24.46 60.11
CA LEU A 21 9.60 -25.00 59.64
C LEU A 21 8.63 -23.89 59.25
N GLU A 22 8.56 -22.82 60.05
CA GLU A 22 7.75 -21.62 59.76
C GLU A 22 8.22 -20.95 58.47
N GLU A 23 9.52 -20.69 58.32
CA GLU A 23 10.10 -20.12 57.08
C GLU A 23 9.76 -20.99 55.85
N LYS A 24 9.93 -22.31 55.94
CA LYS A 24 9.54 -23.23 54.85
C LYS A 24 8.05 -23.21 54.55
N THR A 25 7.19 -23.01 55.54
CA THR A 25 5.74 -22.93 55.32
C THR A 25 5.35 -21.65 54.60
N GLU A 26 6.00 -20.53 54.89
CA GLU A 26 5.81 -19.25 54.19
C GLU A 26 6.29 -19.36 52.73
N ASP A 27 7.47 -19.91 52.49
CA ASP A 27 8.01 -20.15 51.15
C ASP A 27 7.07 -21.03 50.32
N MET A 28 6.52 -22.09 50.93
CA MET A 28 5.60 -23.00 50.27
C MET A 28 4.28 -22.30 49.89
N GLN A 29 3.78 -21.40 50.74
CA GLN A 29 2.61 -20.58 50.43
C GLN A 29 2.90 -19.60 49.28
N ASP A 30 4.09 -19.01 49.24
CA ASP A 30 4.49 -18.10 48.17
C ASP A 30 4.61 -18.80 46.80
N VAL A 31 5.26 -19.96 46.77
CA VAL A 31 5.34 -20.81 45.58
C VAL A 31 3.94 -21.22 45.10
N ARG A 32 3.04 -21.57 46.03
CA ARG A 32 1.66 -21.93 45.69
C ARG A 32 0.91 -20.76 45.03
N ARG A 33 1.07 -19.54 45.53
CA ARG A 33 0.49 -18.34 44.91
C ARG A 33 1.05 -18.10 43.51
N LYS A 34 2.37 -18.20 43.33
CA LYS A 34 3.03 -18.03 42.03
C LYS A 34 2.57 -19.08 41.01
N LEU A 35 2.42 -20.34 41.43
CA LEU A 35 1.93 -21.41 40.57
C LEU A 35 0.51 -21.13 40.07
N TYR A 36 -0.38 -20.68 40.95
CA TYR A 36 -1.77 -20.33 40.60
C TYR A 36 -1.81 -19.22 39.54
N VAL A 37 -1.06 -18.12 39.75
CA VAL A 37 -0.99 -17.02 38.78
C VAL A 37 -0.38 -17.47 37.45
N MET A 38 0.66 -18.31 37.51
CA MET A 38 1.33 -18.84 36.32
C MET A 38 0.42 -19.77 35.51
N GLU A 39 -0.51 -20.47 36.14
CA GLU A 39 -1.47 -21.35 35.48
C GLU A 39 -2.62 -20.57 34.83
N GLU A 40 -3.02 -19.43 35.40
CA GLU A 40 -4.14 -18.62 34.88
C GLU A 40 -3.71 -17.65 33.76
N ASN A 41 -2.48 -17.14 33.81
CA ASN A 41 -1.92 -16.26 32.78
C ASN A 41 -1.98 -16.83 31.33
N PRO A 42 -1.55 -18.07 31.04
CA PRO A 42 -1.62 -18.62 29.70
C PRO A 42 -3.07 -18.78 29.22
N ASN A 43 -4.03 -19.08 30.10
CA ASN A 43 -5.44 -19.19 29.73
C ASN A 43 -6.01 -17.83 29.30
N MET A 44 -5.72 -16.77 30.05
CA MET A 44 -6.12 -15.41 29.66
C MET A 44 -5.49 -14.98 28.34
N LEU A 45 -4.20 -15.28 28.15
CA LEU A 45 -3.48 -14.94 26.93
C LEU A 45 -4.02 -15.71 25.72
N ASN A 46 -4.29 -17.01 25.87
CA ASN A 46 -4.89 -17.83 24.82
C ASN A 46 -6.26 -17.32 24.41
N LYS A 47 -7.11 -16.95 25.38
CA LYS A 47 -8.43 -16.37 25.08
C LYS A 47 -8.32 -15.07 24.28
N GLN A 48 -7.42 -14.17 24.67
CA GLN A 48 -7.18 -12.94 23.90
C GLN A 48 -6.64 -13.22 22.50
N LEU A 49 -5.82 -14.27 22.35
CA LEU A 49 -5.30 -14.70 21.05
C LEU A 49 -6.42 -15.21 20.16
N GLU A 50 -7.33 -16.03 20.69
CA GLU A 50 -8.49 -16.56 19.97
C GLU A 50 -9.42 -15.43 19.51
N GLU A 51 -9.78 -14.51 20.41
CA GLU A 51 -10.61 -13.34 20.06
C GLU A 51 -9.96 -12.50 18.95
N LYS A 52 -8.66 -12.19 19.07
CA LYS A 52 -7.93 -11.44 18.03
C LYS A 52 -7.82 -12.20 16.71
N THR A 53 -7.75 -13.52 16.74
CA THR A 53 -7.67 -14.33 15.53
C THR A 53 -9.00 -14.31 14.78
N ALA A 54 -10.12 -14.44 15.50
CA ALA A 54 -11.45 -14.28 14.93
C ALA A 54 -11.67 -12.89 14.33
N ASP A 55 -11.28 -11.83 15.05
CA ASP A 55 -11.36 -10.45 14.54
C ASP A 55 -10.54 -10.26 13.25
N MET A 56 -9.36 -10.87 13.17
CA MET A 56 -8.52 -10.83 11.97
C MET A 56 -9.16 -11.59 10.81
N GLU A 57 -9.77 -12.75 11.06
CA GLU A 57 -10.49 -13.52 10.02
C GLU A 57 -11.67 -12.74 9.45
N ASP A 58 -12.45 -12.08 10.31
CA ASP A 58 -13.56 -11.21 9.91
C ASP A 58 -13.06 -10.04 9.06
N MET A 59 -11.97 -9.39 9.48
CA MET A 59 -11.38 -8.28 8.71
C MET A 59 -10.87 -8.74 7.34
N VAL A 60 -10.24 -9.91 7.26
CA VAL A 60 -9.78 -10.51 6.00
C VAL A 60 -10.97 -10.80 5.08
N SER A 61 -12.05 -11.37 5.63
CA SER A 61 -13.29 -11.65 4.88
C SER A 61 -13.89 -10.37 4.29
N VAL A 62 -14.03 -9.31 5.10
CA VAL A 62 -14.55 -8.01 4.63
C VAL A 62 -13.66 -7.42 3.54
N ASN A 63 -12.34 -7.45 3.71
CA ASN A 63 -11.40 -6.94 2.71
C ASN A 63 -11.48 -7.70 1.38
N GLN A 64 -11.66 -9.02 1.43
CA GLN A 64 -11.87 -9.82 0.21
C GLN A 64 -13.14 -9.39 -0.53
N VAL A 65 -14.26 -9.22 0.18
CA VAL A 65 -15.52 -8.75 -0.41
C VAL A 65 -15.38 -7.37 -1.02
N LEU A 66 -14.73 -6.44 -0.33
CA LEU A 66 -14.48 -5.09 -0.83
C LEU A 66 -13.61 -5.11 -2.09
N THR A 67 -12.55 -5.92 -2.10
CA THR A 67 -11.67 -6.06 -3.27
C THR A 67 -12.44 -6.55 -4.50
N VAL A 68 -13.35 -7.53 -4.33
CA VAL A 68 -14.20 -8.01 -5.43
C VAL A 68 -15.14 -6.91 -5.92
N LYS A 69 -15.82 -6.20 -5.00
CA LYS A 69 -16.74 -5.11 -5.36
C LYS A 69 -16.03 -3.96 -6.06
N GLU A 70 -14.85 -3.58 -5.59
CA GLU A 70 -14.04 -2.53 -6.21
C GLU A 70 -13.69 -2.90 -7.66
N ARG A 71 -13.25 -4.15 -7.90
CA ARG A 71 -13.00 -4.64 -9.26
C ARG A 71 -14.25 -4.58 -10.13
N MET A 72 -15.38 -5.07 -9.63
CA MET A 72 -16.64 -5.04 -10.37
C MET A 72 -17.07 -3.61 -10.73
N ILE A 73 -17.05 -2.68 -9.77
CA ILE A 73 -17.41 -1.29 -10.00
C ILE A 73 -16.43 -0.63 -10.98
N ASN A 74 -15.13 -0.93 -10.87
CA ASN A 74 -14.14 -0.42 -11.80
C ASN A 74 -14.36 -0.97 -13.22
N ASP A 75 -14.71 -2.23 -13.36
CA ASP A 75 -15.02 -2.84 -14.67
C ASP A 75 -16.28 -2.23 -15.29
N GLU A 76 -17.33 -2.02 -14.49
CA GLU A 76 -18.56 -1.30 -14.91
C GLU A 76 -18.25 0.14 -15.34
N LEU A 77 -17.44 0.86 -14.55
CA LEU A 77 -17.03 2.22 -14.85
C LEU A 77 -16.21 2.29 -16.14
N GLN A 78 -15.27 1.36 -16.33
CA GLN A 78 -14.47 1.29 -17.57
C GLN A 78 -15.34 0.91 -18.78
N GLY A 79 -16.30 -0.01 -18.61
CA GLY A 79 -17.26 -0.36 -19.64
C GLY A 79 -18.09 0.84 -20.09
N ALA A 80 -18.72 1.54 -19.14
CA ALA A 80 -19.51 2.74 -19.41
C ALA A 80 -18.67 3.86 -20.07
N TYR A 81 -17.40 3.99 -19.67
CA TYR A 81 -16.48 4.94 -20.28
C TYR A 81 -16.17 4.61 -21.74
N ILE A 82 -15.90 3.34 -22.06
CA ILE A 82 -15.63 2.88 -23.43
C ILE A 82 -16.86 3.08 -24.31
N GLU A 83 -18.05 2.75 -23.82
CA GLU A 83 -19.30 2.92 -24.55
C GLU A 83 -19.55 4.40 -24.88
N LEU A 84 -19.49 5.28 -23.87
CA LEU A 84 -19.62 6.72 -24.06
C LEU A 84 -18.59 7.27 -25.07
N LYS A 85 -17.34 6.79 -25.00
CA LYS A 85 -16.28 7.21 -25.93
C LYS A 85 -16.65 6.84 -27.37
N ASN A 86 -17.08 5.61 -27.61
CA ASN A 86 -17.43 5.12 -28.94
C ASN A 86 -18.64 5.89 -29.50
N GLU A 87 -19.68 6.09 -28.69
CA GLU A 87 -20.87 6.85 -29.08
C GLU A 87 -20.53 8.31 -29.42
N LEU A 88 -19.71 8.97 -28.59
CA LEU A 88 -19.28 10.35 -28.85
C LEU A 88 -18.38 10.46 -30.07
N GLN A 89 -17.50 9.48 -30.35
CA GLN A 89 -16.70 9.47 -31.57
C GLN A 89 -17.57 9.36 -32.83
N ASP A 90 -18.61 8.53 -32.79
CA ASP A 90 -19.53 8.35 -33.92
C ASP A 90 -20.33 9.64 -34.18
N VAL A 91 -20.84 10.28 -33.12
CA VAL A 91 -21.60 11.54 -33.21
C VAL A 91 -20.73 12.73 -33.58
N LEU A 92 -19.53 12.84 -33.01
CA LEU A 92 -18.62 13.98 -33.16
C LEU A 92 -17.52 13.71 -34.18
N GLY A 93 -17.82 12.97 -35.25
CA GLY A 93 -16.85 12.54 -36.27
C GLY A 93 -15.90 13.65 -36.79
N PRO A 94 -14.91 13.32 -37.63
CA PRO A 94 -13.71 14.14 -37.90
C PRO A 94 -13.94 15.60 -38.37
N ARG A 95 -15.16 15.93 -38.81
CA ARG A 95 -15.57 17.26 -39.29
C ARG A 95 -16.36 18.08 -38.25
N SER A 96 -16.66 17.52 -37.09
CA SER A 96 -17.32 18.24 -36.01
C SER A 96 -16.35 19.26 -35.41
N GLY A 97 -16.77 20.53 -35.33
CA GLY A 97 -15.98 21.59 -34.69
C GLY A 97 -15.82 21.40 -33.16
N ILE A 98 -16.50 20.42 -32.59
CA ILE A 98 -16.51 20.10 -31.16
C ILE A 98 -15.69 18.83 -30.95
N GLY A 99 -14.58 18.95 -30.22
CA GLY A 99 -13.79 17.80 -29.77
C GLY A 99 -14.19 17.38 -28.36
N PHE A 100 -14.22 16.08 -28.09
CA PHE A 100 -14.36 15.55 -26.75
C PHE A 100 -12.96 15.23 -26.17
N LYS A 101 -12.78 15.45 -24.86
CA LYS A 101 -11.54 15.17 -24.13
C LYS A 101 -11.88 14.33 -22.91
N LEU A 102 -11.31 13.14 -22.81
CA LEU A 102 -11.50 12.28 -21.64
C LEU A 102 -10.34 12.46 -20.66
N MET A 103 -10.66 12.49 -19.36
CA MET A 103 -9.65 12.47 -18.30
C MET A 103 -8.93 11.11 -18.32
N GLY A 104 -7.61 11.11 -18.11
CA GLY A 104 -6.79 9.89 -18.16
C GLY A 104 -6.33 9.48 -19.56
N GLU A 105 -6.73 10.17 -20.63
CA GLU A 105 -6.19 9.96 -21.98
C GLU A 105 -5.28 11.11 -22.42
N LEU A 106 -4.23 10.76 -23.16
CA LEU A 106 -3.31 11.76 -23.72
C LEU A 106 -3.99 12.42 -24.91
N ASN A 107 -3.94 13.75 -24.97
CA ASN A 107 -4.55 14.49 -26.08
C ASN A 107 -3.77 14.19 -27.37
N ILE A 108 -4.42 13.61 -28.38
CA ILE A 108 -3.80 13.23 -29.65
C ILE A 108 -3.53 14.43 -30.58
N LYS A 109 -4.25 15.55 -30.43
CA LYS A 109 -4.13 16.70 -31.36
C LYS A 109 -2.70 17.23 -31.53
N PRO A 110 -1.92 17.49 -30.45
CA PRO A 110 -0.53 17.92 -30.57
C PRO A 110 0.34 16.94 -31.36
N PHE A 111 0.07 15.64 -31.25
CA PHE A 111 0.78 14.60 -32.00
C PHE A 111 0.39 14.65 -33.48
N GLN A 112 -0.90 14.80 -33.79
CA GLN A 112 -1.38 14.98 -35.17
C GLN A 112 -0.78 16.22 -35.83
N ASP A 113 -0.75 17.35 -35.12
CA ASP A 113 -0.27 18.61 -35.67
C ASP A 113 1.23 18.55 -36.00
N VAL A 114 2.04 17.93 -35.14
CA VAL A 114 3.48 17.76 -35.39
C VAL A 114 3.72 16.69 -36.47
N CYS A 115 2.99 15.58 -36.46
CA CYS A 115 3.12 14.54 -37.48
C CYS A 115 2.69 15.05 -38.86
N ARG A 116 1.66 15.90 -38.97
CA ARG A 116 1.27 16.56 -40.23
C ARG A 116 2.37 17.41 -40.84
N GLN A 117 3.23 18.00 -40.02
CA GLN A 117 4.37 18.80 -40.50
C GLN A 117 5.57 17.92 -40.90
N LYS A 118 5.70 16.72 -40.33
CA LYS A 118 6.87 15.84 -40.50
C LYS A 118 6.68 14.70 -41.50
N PHE A 119 5.44 14.26 -41.74
CA PHE A 119 5.15 13.08 -42.55
C PHE A 119 4.19 13.38 -43.71
N PRO A 120 4.21 12.56 -44.79
CA PRO A 120 3.28 12.67 -45.89
C PRO A 120 1.82 12.48 -45.45
N SER A 121 0.88 12.95 -46.29
CA SER A 121 -0.55 12.95 -45.97
C SER A 121 -1.14 11.57 -45.67
N GLU A 122 -0.51 10.52 -46.18
CA GLU A 122 -0.98 9.13 -46.06
C GLU A 122 -0.48 8.46 -44.77
N GLU A 123 0.55 9.02 -44.13
CA GLU A 123 1.25 8.38 -43.00
C GLU A 123 1.09 9.14 -41.67
N TYR A 124 0.81 10.44 -41.70
CA TYR A 124 0.82 11.24 -40.47
C TYR A 124 -0.23 10.79 -39.44
N ASP A 125 -1.40 10.33 -39.90
CA ASP A 125 -2.46 9.87 -38.98
C ASP A 125 -2.00 8.63 -38.22
N VAL A 126 -1.43 7.64 -38.92
CA VAL A 126 -0.88 6.42 -38.32
C VAL A 126 0.28 6.75 -37.39
N LYS A 127 1.23 7.60 -37.83
CA LYS A 127 2.38 8.00 -37.01
C LYS A 127 2.00 8.77 -35.76
N SER A 128 0.98 9.62 -35.83
CA SER A 128 0.49 10.35 -34.67
C SER A 128 -0.16 9.41 -33.64
N ALA A 129 -0.92 8.42 -34.10
CA ALA A 129 -1.56 7.42 -33.25
C ALA A 129 -0.51 6.50 -32.58
N GLU A 130 0.49 6.02 -33.32
CA GLU A 130 1.60 5.22 -32.80
C GLU A 130 2.34 5.97 -31.69
N LEU A 131 2.73 7.23 -31.93
CA LEU A 131 3.46 8.05 -30.98
C LEU A 131 2.63 8.34 -29.72
N CYS A 132 1.36 8.71 -29.89
CA CYS A 132 0.46 8.96 -28.77
C CYS A 132 0.29 7.71 -27.89
N SER A 133 0.12 6.53 -28.52
CA SER A 133 -0.07 5.25 -27.82
C SER A 133 1.18 4.85 -27.03
N MET A 134 2.36 4.97 -27.65
CA MET A 134 3.65 4.73 -27.00
C MET A 134 3.82 5.59 -25.74
N TRP A 135 3.46 6.87 -25.83
CA TRP A 135 3.53 7.77 -24.68
C TRP A 135 2.50 7.43 -23.61
N GLN A 136 1.27 7.09 -23.98
CA GLN A 136 0.27 6.63 -23.00
C GLN A 136 0.74 5.40 -22.22
N GLU A 137 1.38 4.43 -22.87
CA GLU A 137 1.95 3.25 -22.19
C GLU A 137 3.09 3.61 -21.25
N ASN A 138 4.04 4.44 -21.72
CA ASN A 138 5.13 4.94 -20.88
C ASN A 138 4.62 5.64 -19.63
N ILE A 139 3.57 6.44 -19.79
CA ILE A 139 2.97 7.23 -18.72
C ILE A 139 2.17 6.35 -17.74
N LYS A 140 1.47 5.30 -18.23
CA LYS A 140 0.77 4.30 -17.41
C LYS A 140 1.72 3.48 -16.53
N ASN A 141 3.00 3.40 -16.88
CA ASN A 141 3.99 2.69 -16.08
C ASN A 141 4.17 3.35 -14.70
N GLN A 142 3.69 2.68 -13.64
CA GLN A 142 3.73 3.15 -12.26
C GLN A 142 5.15 3.33 -11.69
N GLU A 143 6.16 2.70 -12.29
CA GLU A 143 7.57 2.81 -11.88
C GLU A 143 8.29 4.00 -12.49
N TRP A 144 7.69 4.66 -13.50
CA TRP A 144 8.26 5.85 -14.10
C TRP A 144 7.87 7.11 -13.33
N TYR A 145 8.85 7.84 -12.80
CA TYR A 145 8.65 9.03 -11.98
C TYR A 145 9.36 10.27 -12.56
N PRO A 146 8.83 10.84 -13.66
CA PRO A 146 9.54 11.85 -14.45
C PRO A 146 9.84 13.17 -13.71
N PHE A 147 9.18 13.42 -12.57
CA PHE A 147 9.39 14.62 -11.75
C PHE A 147 10.04 14.36 -10.39
N LYS A 148 10.37 13.11 -10.05
CA LYS A 148 10.74 12.71 -8.68
C LYS A 148 12.25 12.55 -8.51
N ARG A 149 13.05 13.59 -8.81
CA ARG A 149 14.45 13.72 -8.34
C ARG A 149 14.83 15.19 -8.18
N ILE A 150 14.86 15.67 -6.94
CA ILE A 150 15.42 16.98 -6.58
C ILE A 150 16.85 16.74 -6.06
N GLN A 151 17.85 17.20 -6.80
CA GLN A 151 19.09 17.70 -6.17
C GLN A 151 19.16 19.21 -6.36
N ALA A 152 19.93 19.86 -5.50
CA ALA A 152 19.91 21.27 -5.08
C ALA A 152 20.10 22.36 -6.17
N ASN A 153 19.87 22.07 -7.45
CA ASN A 153 20.32 22.88 -8.58
C ASN A 153 19.21 23.22 -9.59
N GLY A 154 17.99 22.73 -9.39
CA GLY A 154 16.85 23.00 -10.28
C GLY A 154 16.47 21.82 -11.16
N LYS A 155 15.17 21.48 -11.10
CA LYS A 155 14.35 20.58 -11.92
C LYS A 155 15.11 19.64 -12.90
N LEU A 156 15.44 18.43 -12.46
CA LEU A 156 15.76 17.31 -13.36
C LEU A 156 14.47 16.88 -14.07
N VAL A 157 14.34 17.28 -15.32
CA VAL A 157 13.35 16.70 -16.25
C VAL A 157 13.92 15.39 -16.76
N ASP A 158 13.14 14.31 -16.70
CA ASP A 158 13.53 12.99 -17.19
C ASP A 158 14.07 13.06 -18.63
N GLU A 159 15.14 12.32 -18.93
CA GLU A 159 15.78 12.30 -20.25
C GLU A 159 14.77 11.97 -21.36
N LYS A 160 13.77 11.12 -21.09
CA LYS A 160 12.71 10.80 -22.05
C LYS A 160 11.86 12.03 -22.39
N LEU A 161 11.54 12.87 -21.40
CA LEU A 161 10.77 14.10 -21.63
C LEU A 161 11.60 15.16 -22.36
N VAL A 162 12.91 15.24 -22.08
CA VAL A 162 13.82 16.11 -22.84
C VAL A 162 13.88 15.67 -24.29
N GLN A 163 14.11 14.38 -24.54
CA GLN A 163 14.12 13.80 -25.88
C GLN A 163 12.78 13.98 -26.61
N LEU A 164 11.65 13.90 -25.90
CA LEU A 164 10.33 14.17 -26.47
C LEU A 164 10.23 15.61 -26.99
N ASN A 165 10.68 16.57 -26.18
CA ASN A 165 10.67 17.97 -26.54
C ASN A 165 11.60 18.25 -27.75
N ASP A 166 12.79 17.66 -27.75
CA ASP A 166 13.77 17.84 -28.83
C ASP A 166 13.30 17.18 -30.13
N ALA A 167 12.71 15.99 -30.06
CA ALA A 167 12.29 15.23 -31.22
C ALA A 167 10.92 15.65 -31.77
N TRP A 168 9.99 16.11 -30.92
CA TRP A 168 8.59 16.33 -31.30
C TRP A 168 8.04 17.71 -30.92
N GLY A 169 8.84 18.56 -30.29
CA GLY A 169 8.48 19.94 -30.00
C GLY A 169 7.70 20.14 -28.70
N GLU A 170 7.56 21.41 -28.35
CA GLU A 170 7.04 21.87 -27.06
C GLU A 170 5.58 21.48 -26.82
N GLU A 171 4.76 21.46 -27.87
CA GLU A 171 3.32 21.16 -27.75
C GLU A 171 3.05 19.70 -27.38
N VAL A 172 3.83 18.77 -27.95
CA VAL A 172 3.77 17.34 -27.59
C VAL A 172 4.30 17.13 -26.17
N HIS A 173 5.41 17.79 -25.81
CA HIS A 173 5.96 17.76 -24.47
C HIS A 173 4.97 18.30 -23.41
N LYS A 174 4.33 19.45 -23.68
CA LYS A 174 3.28 20.01 -22.81
C LYS A 174 2.11 19.05 -22.63
N ALA A 175 1.64 18.41 -23.70
CA ALA A 175 0.54 17.45 -23.62
C ALA A 175 0.87 16.30 -22.66
N VAL A 176 2.09 15.75 -22.75
CA VAL A 176 2.58 14.68 -21.86
C VAL A 176 2.78 15.18 -20.43
N CYS A 177 3.38 16.35 -20.23
CA CYS A 177 3.55 16.93 -18.89
C CYS A 177 2.22 17.24 -18.20
N VAL A 178 1.26 17.81 -18.91
CA VAL A 178 -0.07 18.09 -18.37
C VAL A 178 -0.68 16.79 -17.88
N TRP A 179 -0.68 15.73 -18.70
CA TRP A 179 -1.18 14.42 -18.29
C TRP A 179 -0.49 13.92 -17.02
N LEU A 180 0.85 13.97 -16.97
CA LEU A 180 1.63 13.52 -15.82
C LEU A 180 1.32 14.29 -14.53
N CYS A 181 0.79 15.51 -14.60
CA CYS A 181 0.32 16.25 -13.42
C CYS A 181 -1.03 15.73 -12.88
N TRP A 182 -1.79 14.95 -13.66
CA TRP A 182 -3.04 14.30 -13.24
C TRP A 182 -2.82 12.87 -12.72
N ARG A 183 -1.57 12.39 -12.72
CA ARG A 183 -1.18 11.09 -12.16
C ARG A 183 -0.83 11.22 -10.68
#